data_AF-S4YBQ3-F1
#
_entry.id   AF-S4YBQ3-F1
#
_cell.length_a   1.000
_cell.length_b   1.000
_cell.length_c   1.000
_cell.angle_alpha   90.00
_cell.angle_beta   90.00
_cell.angle_gamma   90.00
#
_symmetry.space_group_name_H-M   'P 1'
#
loop_
_entity.id
_entity.type
_entity.pdbx_description
1 polymer ?
#
loop_
_entity_poly.entity_id
_entity_poly.type
_entity_poly.pdbx_seq_one_letter_code
_entity_poly.pdbx_strand_id
1 'polypeptide(L)'
;MDAVKAGQISRFFPIGGCDGREAARCYHTDYAAQSPADSFLLTPGCGKYRIRDRDHGTHPGLPRLLDMGQCGDAYGAIRVAGALAQAFGARAPRPSSRRGAAAGLASSMP
;
A
#
# COMPACT_ATOMS: atom_id res chain seq x y z
N MET A 1 9.48 -2.31 -14.66
CA MET A 1 9.24 -0.88 -14.94
C MET A 1 8.47 -0.69 -16.23
N ASP A 2 8.79 -1.44 -17.29
CA ASP A 2 8.19 -1.28 -18.62
C ASP A 2 6.68 -1.53 -18.64
N ALA A 3 6.18 -2.54 -17.91
CA ALA A 3 4.74 -2.80 -17.82
C ALA A 3 3.93 -1.63 -17.22
N VAL A 4 4.50 -0.90 -16.26
CA VAL A 4 3.85 0.29 -15.70
C VAL A 4 3.89 1.44 -16.73
N LYS A 5 5.01 1.64 -17.43
CA LYS A 5 5.15 2.66 -18.50
C LYS A 5 4.22 2.38 -19.69
N ALA A 6 4.03 1.11 -20.03
CA ALA A 6 3.14 0.66 -21.08
C ALA A 6 1.65 0.72 -20.69
N GLY A 7 1.33 1.19 -19.48
CA GLY A 7 -0.05 1.28 -18.99
C GLY A 7 -0.69 -0.08 -18.69
N GLN A 8 0.08 -1.17 -18.69
CA GLN A 8 -0.43 -2.49 -18.35
C GLN A 8 -0.72 -2.59 -16.86
N ILE A 9 -0.02 -1.83 -16.01
CA ILE A 9 -0.24 -1.83 -14.56
C ILE A 9 -0.83 -0.48 -14.15
N SER A 10 -2.08 -0.48 -13.69
CA SER A 10 -2.79 0.75 -13.33
C SER A 10 -2.44 1.27 -11.93
N ARG A 11 -2.34 0.36 -10.95
CA ARG A 11 -2.16 0.73 -9.54
C ARG A 11 -1.59 -0.39 -8.69
N PHE A 12 -0.95 0.03 -7.60
CA PHE A 12 -0.54 -0.80 -6.48
C PHE A 12 -1.37 -0.45 -5.25
N PHE A 13 -2.04 -1.44 -4.66
CA PHE A 13 -2.90 -1.30 -3.48
C PHE A 13 -2.22 -1.91 -2.25
N PRO A 14 -1.73 -1.10 -1.30
CA PRO A 14 -1.20 -1.62 -0.05
C PRO A 14 -2.36 -2.09 0.85
N ILE A 15 -2.43 -3.40 1.09
CA ILE A 15 -3.35 -4.04 2.04
C ILE A 15 -2.51 -4.83 3.03
N GLY A 16 -2.16 -4.21 4.16
CA GLY A 16 -1.31 -4.82 5.18
C GLY A 16 -1.66 -4.40 6.59
N GLY A 17 -0.73 -4.64 7.51
CA GLY A 17 -0.89 -4.34 8.93
C GLY A 17 -1.29 -5.59 9.73
N CYS A 18 -2.02 -5.36 10.82
CA CYS A 18 -2.42 -6.43 11.73
C CYS A 18 -3.86 -6.87 11.49
N ASP A 19 -4.08 -8.18 11.41
CA ASP A 19 -5.42 -8.76 11.41
C ASP A 19 -5.98 -8.90 12.84
N GLY A 20 -7.28 -9.12 12.96
CA GLY A 20 -7.99 -9.36 14.22
C GLY A 20 -9.32 -10.06 13.98
N ARG A 21 -10.00 -10.48 15.06
CA ARG A 21 -11.24 -11.28 14.98
C ARG A 21 -12.50 -10.50 14.61
N GLU A 22 -12.43 -9.17 14.58
CA GLU A 22 -13.57 -8.29 14.32
C GLU A 22 -14.18 -8.53 12.94
N ALA A 23 -15.51 -8.60 12.86
CA ALA A 23 -16.22 -8.88 11.61
C ALA A 23 -16.05 -7.73 10.59
N ALA A 24 -15.94 -6.49 11.06
CA ALA A 24 -15.68 -5.33 10.21
C ALA A 24 -14.39 -5.45 9.37
N ARG A 25 -13.42 -6.29 9.78
CA ARG A 25 -12.17 -6.51 9.04
C ARG A 25 -12.34 -7.36 7.78
N CYS A 26 -13.52 -7.95 7.57
CA CYS A 26 -13.88 -8.55 6.28
C CYS A 26 -13.85 -7.52 5.13
N TYR A 27 -13.92 -6.22 5.42
CA TYR A 27 -13.71 -5.16 4.43
C TYR A 27 -12.46 -5.35 3.57
N HIS A 28 -11.31 -5.76 4.14
CA HIS A 28 -10.07 -5.96 3.37
C HIS A 28 -10.19 -7.06 2.32
N THR A 29 -11.05 -8.00 2.62
CA THR A 29 -11.32 -9.19 1.83
C THR A 29 -12.15 -8.83 0.60
N ASP A 30 -13.19 -8.01 0.80
CA ASP A 30 -14.03 -7.49 -0.27
C ASP A 30 -13.30 -6.43 -1.11
N TYR A 31 -12.49 -5.60 -0.45
CA TYR A 31 -11.66 -4.58 -1.10
C TYR A 31 -10.64 -5.20 -2.06
N ALA A 32 -9.98 -6.29 -1.65
CA ALA A 32 -9.09 -7.03 -2.53
C ALA A 32 -9.82 -7.66 -3.73
N ALA A 33 -11.02 -8.21 -3.51
CA ALA A 33 -11.82 -8.81 -4.59
C ALA A 33 -12.32 -7.79 -5.62
N GLN A 34 -12.59 -6.56 -5.19
CA GLN A 34 -13.04 -5.46 -6.06
C GLN A 34 -11.87 -4.73 -6.74
N SER A 35 -10.62 -5.13 -6.48
CA SER A 35 -9.46 -4.48 -7.09
C SER A 35 -9.41 -4.75 -8.61
N PRO A 36 -9.10 -3.74 -9.44
CA PRO A 36 -8.99 -3.89 -10.89
C PRO A 36 -8.03 -5.01 -11.28
N ALA A 37 -8.37 -5.79 -12.32
CA ALA A 37 -7.56 -6.94 -12.77
C ALA A 37 -6.13 -6.56 -13.20
N ASP A 38 -5.93 -5.30 -13.61
CA ASP A 38 -4.65 -4.73 -14.04
C ASP A 38 -3.83 -4.12 -12.87
N SER A 39 -4.24 -4.38 -11.63
CA SER A 39 -3.61 -3.86 -10.41
C SER A 39 -3.01 -4.96 -9.55
N PHE A 40 -2.08 -4.56 -8.69
CA PHE A 40 -1.39 -5.45 -7.75
C PHE A 40 -1.72 -5.09 -6.30
N LEU A 41 -1.82 -6.12 -5.46
CA LEU A 41 -2.03 -6.03 -4.03
C LEU A 41 -0.68 -6.21 -3.32
N LEU A 42 -0.25 -5.23 -2.51
CA LEU A 42 0.97 -5.33 -1.69
C LEU A 42 0.58 -5.59 -0.24
N THR A 43 1.06 -6.68 0.35
CA THR A 43 0.67 -7.05 1.72
C THR A 43 1.86 -7.26 2.65
N PRO A 44 2.17 -6.27 3.53
CA PRO A 44 3.05 -6.47 4.67
C PRO A 44 2.25 -6.89 5.92
N GLY A 45 2.73 -7.90 6.66
CA GLY A 45 2.18 -8.26 7.97
C GLY A 45 1.03 -9.27 7.96
N CYS A 46 0.44 -9.54 9.13
CA CYS A 46 -0.56 -10.60 9.29
C CYS A 46 -1.94 -10.26 8.67
N GLY A 47 -2.19 -9.01 8.28
CA GLY A 47 -3.35 -8.65 7.45
C GLY A 47 -3.48 -9.49 6.18
N LYS A 48 -2.36 -10.06 5.69
CA LYS A 48 -2.32 -10.96 4.54
C LYS A 48 -3.26 -12.16 4.65
N TYR A 49 -3.51 -12.67 5.86
CA TYR A 49 -4.33 -13.89 6.04
C TYR A 49 -5.77 -13.71 5.56
N ARG A 50 -6.26 -12.47 5.47
CA ARG A 50 -7.57 -12.15 4.92
C ARG A 50 -7.66 -12.26 3.40
N ILE A 51 -6.52 -12.17 2.70
CA ILE A 51 -6.47 -12.06 1.24
C ILE A 51 -5.57 -13.12 0.58
N ARG A 52 -4.68 -13.79 1.32
CA ARG A 52 -3.68 -14.72 0.77
C ARG A 52 -4.29 -15.97 0.15
N ASP A 53 -5.28 -16.55 0.81
CA ASP A 53 -5.81 -17.86 0.44
C ASP A 53 -6.95 -17.72 -0.60
N ARG A 54 -6.77 -16.79 -1.54
CA ARG A 54 -7.71 -16.46 -2.61
C ARG A 54 -6.98 -16.38 -3.94
N ASP A 55 -7.67 -16.73 -5.01
CA ASP A 55 -7.12 -16.59 -6.35
C ASP A 55 -7.26 -15.14 -6.83
N HIS A 56 -6.13 -14.46 -6.95
CA HIS A 56 -6.03 -13.12 -7.55
C HIS A 56 -5.55 -13.18 -8.99
N GLY A 57 -5.11 -14.34 -9.47
CA GLY A 57 -4.47 -14.52 -10.77
C GLY A 57 -3.08 -13.90 -10.89
N THR A 58 -2.59 -13.88 -12.13
CA THR A 58 -1.31 -13.30 -12.50
C THR A 58 -1.49 -12.16 -13.50
N HIS A 59 -0.63 -11.16 -13.42
CA HIS A 59 -0.61 -10.03 -14.34
C HIS A 59 0.81 -9.51 -14.51
N PRO A 60 1.12 -8.86 -15.63
CA PRO A 60 1.96 -9.43 -16.71
C PRO A 60 2.93 -10.56 -16.26
N GLY A 61 2.40 -11.76 -15.98
CA GLY A 61 3.19 -12.94 -15.61
C GLY A 61 3.68 -12.98 -14.14
N LEU A 62 3.34 -11.98 -13.32
CA LEU A 62 3.62 -11.94 -11.89
C LEU A 62 2.35 -12.22 -11.08
N PRO A 63 2.44 -12.84 -9.89
CA PRO A 63 1.28 -12.97 -9.01
C PRO A 63 0.74 -11.59 -8.63
N ARG A 64 -0.58 -11.40 -8.74
CA ARG A 64 -1.22 -10.11 -8.40
C ARG A 64 -1.12 -9.79 -6.90
N LEU A 65 -1.02 -10.81 -6.06
CA LEU A 65 -0.72 -10.67 -4.65
C LEU A 65 0.79 -10.72 -4.40
N LEU A 66 1.36 -9.59 -4.00
CA LEU A 66 2.77 -9.43 -3.65
C LEU A 66 2.90 -9.40 -2.12
N ASP A 67 3.25 -10.55 -1.54
CA ASP A 67 3.54 -10.66 -0.11
C ASP A 67 4.91 -10.04 0.18
N MET A 68 4.90 -8.97 0.97
CA MET A 68 6.10 -8.22 1.33
C MET A 68 6.73 -8.72 2.64
N GLY A 69 6.15 -9.72 3.30
CA GLY A 69 6.69 -10.31 4.52
C GLY A 69 5.94 -9.91 5.79
N GLN A 70 6.68 -9.66 6.87
CA GLN A 70 6.14 -9.30 8.18
C GLN A 70 5.79 -7.81 8.26
N CYS A 71 5.23 -7.39 9.40
CA CYS A 71 4.83 -6.00 9.61
C CYS A 71 6.02 -5.03 9.49
N GLY A 72 7.22 -5.46 9.87
CA GLY A 72 8.45 -4.66 9.74
C GLY A 72 8.87 -4.41 8.28
N ASP A 73 8.46 -5.29 7.36
CA ASP A 73 8.80 -5.19 5.93
C ASP A 73 7.96 -4.16 5.18
N ALA A 74 7.04 -3.48 5.88
CA ALA A 74 6.36 -2.28 5.36
C ALA A 74 7.36 -1.21 4.88
N TYR A 75 8.55 -1.14 5.50
CA TYR A 75 9.63 -0.28 5.01
C TYR A 75 10.11 -0.66 3.60
N GLY A 76 10.23 -1.96 3.33
CA GLY A 76 10.53 -2.48 1.99
C GLY A 76 9.48 -2.08 0.97
N ALA A 77 8.19 -2.24 1.32
CA ALA A 77 7.08 -1.83 0.47
C ALA A 77 7.12 -0.32 0.15
N ILE A 78 7.41 0.53 1.15
CA ILE A 78 7.56 1.98 0.96
C ILE A 78 8.76 2.31 0.07
N ARG A 79 9.89 1.62 0.22
CA ARG A 79 11.06 1.83 -0.66
C ARG A 79 10.76 1.49 -2.12
N VAL A 80 10.04 0.40 -2.36
CA VAL A 80 9.59 0.02 -3.72
C VAL A 80 8.65 1.10 -4.28
N ALA A 81 7.65 1.53 -3.50
CA ALA A 81 6.73 2.57 -3.91
C ALA A 81 7.43 3.91 -4.17
N GLY A 82 8.41 4.28 -3.34
CA GLY A 82 9.22 5.49 -3.50
C GLY A 82 10.10 5.46 -4.74
N ALA A 83 10.73 4.32 -5.03
CA ALA A 83 11.52 4.13 -6.24
C ALA A 83 10.65 4.21 -7.50
N LEU A 84 9.45 3.61 -7.47
CA LEU A 84 8.46 3.75 -8.53
C LEU A 84 8.07 5.22 -8.72
N ALA A 85 7.68 5.91 -7.64
CA ALA A 85 7.27 7.31 -7.70
C ALA A 85 8.37 8.21 -8.31
N GLN A 86 9.63 8.03 -7.88
CA GLN A 86 10.78 8.74 -8.45
C GLN A 86 10.98 8.42 -9.94
N ALA A 87 10.89 7.15 -10.33
CA ALA A 87 11.02 6.72 -11.71
C ALA A 87 9.93 7.28 -12.65
N PHE A 88 8.75 7.62 -12.10
CA PHE A 88 7.63 8.23 -12.83
C PHE A 88 7.51 9.74 -12.64
N GLY A 89 8.46 10.39 -11.98
CA GLY A 89 8.41 11.83 -11.69
C GLY A 89 7.27 12.24 -10.74
N ALA A 90 6.61 11.27 -10.10
CA ALA A 90 5.58 11.50 -9.11
C ALA A 90 6.25 11.90 -7.79
N ARG A 91 5.91 13.09 -7.27
CA ARG A 91 6.38 13.53 -5.97
C ARG A 91 5.80 12.63 -4.90
N ALA A 92 6.66 11.91 -4.17
CA ALA A 92 6.25 11.19 -2.97
C ALA A 92 5.47 12.14 -2.04
N PRO A 93 4.39 11.68 -1.37
CA PRO A 93 3.69 12.51 -0.42
C PRO A 93 4.71 13.04 0.59
N ARG A 94 4.84 14.37 0.68
CA ARG A 94 5.62 14.98 1.75
C ARG A 94 5.04 14.39 3.04
N PRO A 95 5.84 13.83 3.96
CA PRO A 95 5.33 13.52 5.27
C PRO A 95 4.71 14.83 5.78
N SER A 96 3.40 14.84 6.00
CA SER A 96 2.74 16.05 6.48
C SER A 96 3.50 16.45 7.75
N SER A 97 4.18 17.58 7.69
CA SER A 97 5.01 18.09 8.77
C SER A 97 4.10 18.56 9.90
N ARG A 98 3.42 17.63 10.58
CA ARG A 98 2.81 17.85 11.89
C ARG A 98 3.88 17.88 13.01
N ARG A 99 5.11 18.28 12.67
CA ARG A 99 6.14 18.73 13.63
C ARG A 99 6.43 20.22 13.55
N GLY A 100 5.58 21.00 12.84
CA GLY A 100 5.64 22.47 12.83
C GLY A 100 4.40 23.18 13.39
N ALA A 101 3.29 22.47 13.62
CA ALA A 101 2.03 23.09 14.05
C ALA A 101 1.94 23.37 15.57
N ALA A 102 2.93 22.96 16.37
CA ALA A 102 2.94 23.17 17.82
C ALA A 102 3.86 24.31 18.28
N ALA A 103 4.62 24.95 17.39
CA ALA A 103 5.56 26.01 17.75
C ALA A 103 5.01 27.44 17.60
N GLY A 104 3.81 27.61 17.02
CA GLY A 104 3.21 28.93 16.74
C GLY A 104 2.06 29.35 17.65
N LEU A 105 1.68 28.55 18.64
CA LEU A 105 0.50 28.78 19.49
C LEU A 105 0.85 29.18 20.93
N ALA A 106 2.13 29.47 21.23
CA ALA A 106 2.59 29.85 22.57
C ALA A 106 2.90 31.34 22.73
N SER A 107 2.65 32.19 21.72
CA SER A 107 2.97 33.63 21.78
C SER A 107 1.74 34.56 21.69
N SER A 108 0.52 34.01 21.76
CA SER A 108 -0.71 34.81 21.70
C SER A 108 -1.80 34.25 22.61
N MET A 109 -1.51 34.18 23.91
CA MET A 109 -2.54 34.26 24.94
C MET A 109 -2.19 35.45 25.84
N PRO A 110 -3.15 36.37 26.09
CA PRO A 110 -2.97 37.46 27.05
C PRO A 110 -2.81 36.94 28.48
#